data_AF-A0AAD5L2S1-F1
#
_entry.id   AF-A0AAD5L2S1-F1
#
_cell.length_a   1.000
_cell.length_b   1.000
_cell.length_c   1.000
_cell.angle_alpha   90.00
_cell.angle_beta   90.00
_cell.angle_gamma   90.00
#
_symmetry.space_group_name_H-M   'P 1'
#
loop_
_entity.id
_entity.type
_entity.pdbx_description
1 polymer ?
#
loop_
_entity_poly.entity_id
_entity_poly.type
_entity_poly.pdbx_seq_one_letter_code
_entity_poly.pdbx_strand_id
1 'polypeptide(L)'
;MFLFNQRLLPTRARCHRLDPSKDATCPIYHQHPETDEHLTFQCPERHIVWSWLEGFMRQMGCKSSKEDMIRGHFGPIGNLRQSFTLLAEYIFITWKARNTQRPPRQEEVESLWKALSPPNPPLFI
;
A
#
# COMPACT_ATOMS: atom_id res chain seq x y z
N MET A 1 14.86 -2.79 -10.61
CA MET A 1 13.74 -2.15 -9.88
C MET A 1 13.39 -3.07 -8.71
N PHE A 2 13.65 -2.64 -7.47
CA PHE A 2 13.34 -3.46 -6.29
C PHE A 2 11.82 -3.45 -6.11
N LEU A 3 11.17 -4.55 -6.47
CA LEU A 3 9.74 -4.73 -6.21
C LEU A 3 9.57 -4.84 -4.69
N PHE A 4 8.94 -3.83 -4.10
CA PHE A 4 8.56 -3.89 -2.68
C PHE A 4 7.56 -5.04 -2.53
N ASN A 5 8.04 -6.23 -2.16
CA ASN A 5 7.20 -7.38 -1.98
C ASN A 5 6.55 -7.26 -0.60
N GLN A 6 5.33 -6.73 -0.56
CA GLN A 6 4.50 -6.70 0.63
C GLN A 6 4.37 -8.07 1.32
N ARG A 7 4.55 -9.18 0.58
CA ARG A 7 4.57 -10.52 1.16
C ARG A 7 5.84 -10.78 1.98
N LEU A 8 6.70 -9.79 2.20
CA LEU A 8 7.83 -9.84 3.10
C LEU A 8 7.63 -8.93 4.31
N LEU A 9 6.52 -8.18 4.39
CA LEU A 9 6.23 -7.36 5.56
C LEU A 9 6.04 -8.27 6.79
N PRO A 10 6.65 -7.93 7.94
CA PRO A 10 6.46 -8.69 9.17
C PRO A 10 5.11 -8.33 9.80
N THR A 11 4.03 -8.78 9.17
CA THR A 11 2.67 -8.66 9.70
C THR A 11 2.52 -9.44 11.00
N ARG A 12 1.65 -8.99 11.90
CA ARG A 12 1.47 -9.69 13.19
C ARG A 12 0.99 -11.11 13.02
N ALA A 13 0.17 -11.41 12.01
CA ALA A 13 -0.21 -12.79 11.72
C ALA A 13 1.00 -13.67 11.35
N ARG A 14 2.04 -13.12 10.70
CA ARG A 14 3.30 -13.86 10.46
C ARG A 14 4.11 -14.02 11.73
N CYS A 15 4.24 -12.95 12.52
CA CYS A 15 4.96 -13.00 13.79
C CYS A 15 4.33 -14.02 14.74
N HIS A 16 3.00 -14.06 14.85
CA HIS A 16 2.25 -15.02 15.66
C HIS A 16 2.47 -16.48 15.22
N ARG A 17 2.60 -16.73 13.91
CA ARG A 17 2.94 -18.07 13.39
C ARG A 17 4.33 -18.53 13.79
N LEU A 18 5.27 -17.60 13.99
CA LEU A 18 6.63 -17.90 14.45
C LEU A 18 6.70 -18.00 15.98
N ASP A 19 5.97 -17.15 16.68
CA ASP A 19 5.89 -17.10 18.14
C ASP A 19 4.42 -16.86 18.56
N PRO A 20 3.69 -17.92 18.95
CA PRO A 20 2.29 -17.82 19.35
C PRO A 20 2.01 -16.91 20.55
N SER A 21 3.05 -16.50 21.32
CA SER A 21 2.88 -15.52 22.39
C SER A 21 2.65 -14.10 21.88
N LYS A 22 2.97 -13.82 20.61
CA LYS A 22 2.76 -12.50 20.00
C LYS A 22 1.30 -12.34 19.60
N ASP A 23 0.71 -11.21 19.95
CA ASP A 23 -0.63 -10.86 19.50
C ASP A 23 -0.67 -10.71 17.97
N ALA A 24 -1.60 -11.43 17.32
CA ALA A 24 -1.83 -11.38 15.88
C ALA A 24 -2.68 -10.17 15.46
N THR A 25 -3.31 -9.49 16.41
CA THR A 25 -4.35 -8.49 16.16
C THR A 25 -3.80 -7.18 15.61
N CYS A 26 -4.54 -6.58 14.68
CA CYS A 26 -4.25 -5.27 14.12
C CYS A 26 -4.03 -4.22 15.23
N PRO A 27 -2.89 -3.50 15.23
CA PRO A 27 -2.57 -2.50 16.26
C PRO A 27 -3.42 -1.23 16.20
N ILE A 28 -4.28 -1.07 15.19
CA ILE A 28 -5.10 0.13 15.00
C ILE A 28 -6.57 -0.22 15.24
N TYR A 29 -7.06 -1.28 14.60
CA TYR A 29 -8.48 -1.68 14.68
C TYR A 29 -8.78 -2.61 15.86
N HIS A 30 -7.78 -3.33 16.40
CA HIS A 30 -7.90 -4.20 17.58
C HIS A 30 -8.95 -5.32 17.54
N GLN A 31 -9.59 -5.60 16.41
CA GLN A 31 -10.62 -6.65 16.32
C GLN A 31 -10.27 -7.81 15.38
N HIS A 32 -9.32 -7.63 14.46
CA HIS A 32 -9.03 -8.62 13.41
C HIS A 32 -7.52 -8.88 13.34
N PRO A 33 -7.09 -10.09 12.95
CA PRO A 33 -5.68 -10.37 12.69
C PRO A 33 -5.09 -9.46 11.62
N GLU A 34 -3.87 -8.98 11.83
CA GLU A 34 -3.10 -8.22 10.82
C GLU A 34 -2.54 -9.20 9.79
N THR A 35 -3.32 -9.54 8.77
CA THR A 35 -2.85 -10.20 7.54
C THR A 35 -2.25 -9.20 6.56
N ASP A 36 -1.68 -9.66 5.44
CA ASP A 36 -1.18 -8.76 4.39
C ASP A 36 -2.34 -7.93 3.81
N GLU A 37 -3.49 -8.55 3.54
CA GLU A 37 -4.70 -7.90 3.05
C GLU A 37 -5.30 -6.95 4.11
N HIS A 38 -5.32 -7.33 5.38
CA HIS A 38 -5.80 -6.46 6.45
C HIS A 38 -4.89 -5.25 6.67
N LEU A 39 -3.58 -5.47 6.63
CA LEU A 39 -2.60 -4.39 6.68
C LEU A 39 -2.80 -3.41 5.53
N THR A 40 -3.18 -3.90 4.35
CA THR A 40 -3.15 -3.11 3.12
C THR A 40 -4.50 -2.51 2.72
N PHE A 41 -5.63 -3.22 2.85
CA PHE A 41 -6.92 -2.69 2.36
C PHE A 41 -8.19 -3.16 3.10
N GLN A 42 -8.13 -4.21 3.93
CA GLN A 42 -9.32 -4.69 4.66
C GLN A 42 -9.49 -4.04 6.04
N CYS A 43 -8.51 -3.29 6.54
CA CYS A 43 -8.67 -2.54 7.79
C CYS A 43 -9.58 -1.32 7.59
N PRO A 44 -10.66 -1.17 8.40
CA PRO A 44 -11.57 -0.01 8.28
C PRO A 44 -10.84 1.34 8.36
N GLU A 45 -9.85 1.43 9.25
CA GLU A 45 -9.01 2.61 9.45
C GLU A 45 -8.16 3.00 8.23
N ARG A 46 -8.07 2.11 7.22
CA ARG A 46 -7.30 2.33 5.98
C ARG A 46 -8.20 2.46 4.76
N HIS A 47 -9.51 2.25 4.92
CA HIS A 47 -10.44 2.14 3.81
C HIS A 47 -10.46 3.40 2.93
N ILE A 48 -10.42 4.59 3.54
CA ILE A 48 -10.46 5.87 2.81
C ILE A 48 -9.24 6.00 1.87
N VAL A 49 -8.03 5.81 2.41
CA VAL A 49 -6.78 5.94 1.64
C VAL A 49 -6.69 4.85 0.57
N TRP A 50 -7.08 3.61 0.92
CA TRP A 50 -7.12 2.52 -0.06
C TRP A 50 -8.11 2.81 -1.20
N SER A 51 -9.33 3.25 -0.89
CA SER A 51 -10.36 3.54 -1.90
C SER A 51 -9.93 4.66 -2.84
N TRP A 52 -9.24 5.68 -2.34
CA TRP A 52 -8.60 6.70 -3.16
C TRP A 52 -7.55 6.11 -4.11
N LEU A 53 -6.60 5.31 -3.58
CA LEU A 53 -5.55 4.68 -4.36
C LEU A 53 -6.14 3.76 -5.44
N GLU A 54 -7.11 2.92 -5.07
CA GLU A 54 -7.80 2.02 -5.99
C GLU A 54 -8.45 2.83 -7.11
N GLY A 55 -9.21 3.88 -6.78
CA GLY A 55 -9.83 4.76 -7.78
C GLY A 55 -8.81 5.37 -8.73
N PHE A 56 -7.68 5.85 -8.21
CA PHE A 56 -6.60 6.41 -9.03
C PHE A 56 -5.97 5.36 -9.95
N MET A 57 -5.69 4.16 -9.44
CA MET A 57 -5.15 3.05 -10.22
C MET A 57 -6.14 2.60 -11.30
N ARG A 58 -7.46 2.59 -11.03
CA ARG A 58 -8.51 2.32 -12.03
C ARG A 58 -8.49 3.37 -13.14
N GLN A 59 -8.36 4.65 -12.81
CA GLN A 59 -8.27 5.73 -13.79
C GLN A 59 -7.04 5.60 -14.70
N MET A 60 -5.92 5.07 -14.17
CA MET A 60 -4.73 4.74 -14.98
C MET A 60 -4.88 3.48 -15.84
N GLY A 61 -6.00 2.75 -15.71
CA GLY A 61 -6.33 1.56 -16.50
C GLY A 61 -6.12 0.23 -15.78
N CYS A 62 -5.83 0.21 -14.47
CA CYS A 62 -5.70 -1.04 -13.70
C CYS A 62 -7.03 -1.82 -13.68
N LYS A 63 -7.02 -3.06 -14.17
CA LYS A 63 -8.20 -3.95 -14.18
C LYS A 63 -8.09 -5.13 -13.21
N SER A 64 -6.98 -5.21 -12.47
CA SER A 64 -6.71 -6.31 -11.54
C SER A 64 -7.62 -6.32 -10.31
N SER A 65 -7.72 -7.46 -9.65
CA SER A 65 -8.32 -7.55 -8.30
C SER A 65 -7.54 -6.71 -7.29
N LYS A 66 -8.09 -6.48 -6.09
CA LYS A 66 -7.37 -5.77 -5.01
C LYS A 66 -6.14 -6.56 -4.60
N GLU A 67 -6.29 -7.87 -4.46
CA GLU A 67 -5.25 -8.84 -4.12
C GLU A 67 -4.11 -8.82 -5.14
N ASP A 68 -4.44 -8.77 -6.43
CA ASP A 68 -3.44 -8.70 -7.49
C ASP A 68 -2.77 -7.33 -7.56
N MET A 69 -3.53 -6.26 -7.37
CA MET A 69 -2.98 -4.90 -7.33
C MET A 69 -1.96 -4.75 -6.21
N ILE A 70 -2.27 -5.21 -5.00
CA ILE A 70 -1.31 -5.15 -3.89
C ILE A 70 -0.06 -6.01 -4.18
N ARG A 71 -0.22 -7.12 -4.91
CA ARG A 71 0.90 -7.96 -5.38
C ARG A 71 1.71 -7.32 -6.51
N GLY A 72 1.34 -6.12 -6.98
CA GLY A 72 1.99 -5.44 -8.09
C GLY A 72 1.58 -5.97 -9.47
N HIS A 73 0.54 -6.78 -9.54
CA HIS A 73 0.00 -7.28 -10.80
C HIS A 73 -1.13 -6.35 -11.24
N PHE A 74 -0.85 -5.39 -12.12
CA PHE A 74 -1.83 -4.38 -12.55
C PHE A 74 -2.53 -4.70 -13.88
N GLY A 75 -2.03 -5.69 -14.62
CA GLY A 75 -2.42 -5.92 -16.01
C GLY A 75 -1.85 -4.84 -16.95
N PRO A 76 -2.44 -4.64 -18.15
CA PRO A 76 -2.01 -3.60 -19.09
C PRO A 76 -2.42 -2.23 -18.57
N ILE A 77 -1.50 -1.53 -17.90
CA ILE A 77 -1.70 -0.19 -17.33
C ILE A 77 -0.79 0.83 -18.02
N GLY A 78 -1.30 2.06 -18.19
CA GLY A 78 -0.46 3.19 -18.61
C GLY A 78 0.60 3.50 -17.55
N ASN A 79 1.80 3.87 -18.00
CA ASN A 79 2.92 4.29 -17.15
C ASN A 79 3.17 3.37 -15.93
N LEU A 80 3.47 2.10 -16.22
CA LEU A 80 3.72 1.05 -15.22
C LEU A 80 4.64 1.48 -14.07
N ARG A 81 5.67 2.28 -14.37
CA ARG A 81 6.60 2.81 -13.36
C ARG A 81 5.90 3.69 -12.34
N GLN A 82 5.07 4.64 -12.77
CA GLN A 82 4.34 5.52 -11.84
C GLN A 82 3.36 4.73 -10.97
N SER A 83 2.65 3.76 -11.55
CA SER A 83 1.72 2.90 -10.82
C SER A 83 2.42 2.06 -9.75
N PHE A 84 3.59 1.51 -10.06
CA PHE A 84 4.42 0.82 -9.06
C PHE A 84 4.92 1.77 -7.97
N THR A 85 5.42 2.95 -8.33
CA THR A 85 5.90 3.94 -7.37
C THR A 85 4.80 4.33 -6.39
N LEU A 86 3.61 4.67 -6.90
CA LEU A 86 2.46 5.03 -6.08
C LEU A 86 2.04 3.90 -5.12
N LEU A 87 1.98 2.66 -5.61
CA LEU A 87 1.68 1.51 -4.75
C LEU A 87 2.76 1.33 -3.67
N ALA A 88 4.04 1.42 -4.03
CA ALA A 88 5.14 1.25 -3.09
C ALA A 88 5.12 2.32 -1.99
N GLU A 89 4.81 3.57 -2.34
CA GLU A 89 4.66 4.67 -1.39
C GLU A 89 3.47 4.46 -0.45
N TYR A 90 2.33 4.03 -1.00
CA TYR A 90 1.19 3.66 -0.18
C TYR A 90 1.55 2.59 0.85
N ILE A 91 2.22 1.51 0.42
CA ILE A 91 2.66 0.44 1.32
C ILE A 91 3.62 0.97 2.37
N PHE A 92 4.59 1.83 1.98
CA PHE A 92 5.53 2.43 2.90
C PHE A 92 4.84 3.32 3.96
N ILE A 93 3.94 4.20 3.55
CA ILE A 93 3.17 5.07 4.46
C ILE A 93 2.29 4.23 5.39
N THR A 94 1.63 3.20 4.85
CA THR A 94 0.81 2.27 5.63
C THR A 94 1.65 1.54 6.68
N TRP A 95 2.84 1.07 6.31
CA TRP A 95 3.78 0.42 7.21
C TRP A 95 4.28 1.37 8.31
N LYS A 96 4.68 2.59 7.92
CA LYS A 96 5.12 3.63 8.86
C LYS A 96 4.03 4.00 9.85
N ALA A 97 2.82 4.27 9.36
CA ALA A 97 1.66 4.62 10.16
C ALA A 97 1.29 3.51 11.16
N ARG A 98 1.33 2.25 10.71
CA ARG A 98 1.15 1.06 11.55
C ARG A 98 2.15 1.02 12.71
N ASN A 99 3.44 1.27 12.46
CA ASN A 99 4.45 1.25 13.54
C ASN A 99 4.29 2.39 14.54
N THR A 100 3.63 3.48 14.13
CA THR A 100 3.22 4.58 15.01
C THR A 100 1.79 4.44 15.55
N GLN A 101 1.14 3.28 15.35
CA GLN A 101 -0.22 2.98 15.81
C GLN A 101 -1.26 4.04 15.42
N ARG A 102 -1.18 4.56 14.19
CA ARG A 102 -2.16 5.51 13.65
C ARG A 102 -2.64 5.12 12.26
N PRO A 103 -3.82 5.59 11.84
CA PRO A 103 -4.25 5.50 10.45
C PRO A 103 -3.27 6.24 9.51
N PRO A 104 -3.01 5.69 8.30
CA PRO A 104 -2.33 6.42 7.25
C PRO A 104 -3.23 7.55 6.73
N ARG A 105 -2.63 8.62 6.20
CA ARG A 105 -3.37 9.73 5.58
C ARG A 105 -3.07 9.81 4.09
N GLN A 106 -4.06 10.20 3.30
CA GLN A 106 -3.92 10.33 1.85
C GLN A 106 -2.85 11.37 1.49
N GLU A 107 -2.82 12.50 2.21
CA GLU A 107 -1.89 13.60 1.95
C GLU A 107 -0.43 13.17 2.11
N GLU A 108 -0.15 12.19 2.98
CA GLU A 108 1.21 11.65 3.16
C GLU A 108 1.66 10.83 1.95
N VAL A 109 0.75 10.05 1.36
CA VAL A 109 1.01 9.28 0.16
C VAL A 109 1.21 10.23 -1.02
N GLU A 110 0.31 11.19 -1.21
CA GLU A 110 0.43 12.19 -2.28
C GLU A 110 1.68 13.05 -2.19
N SER A 111 2.05 13.47 -0.97
CA SER A 111 3.25 14.29 -0.76
C SER A 111 4.52 13.52 -1.10
N LEU A 112 4.60 12.25 -0.68
CA LEU A 112 5.71 11.38 -1.02
C LEU A 112 5.76 11.13 -2.53
N TRP A 113 4.61 10.90 -3.15
CA TRP A 113 4.48 10.67 -4.58
C TRP A 113 4.97 11.84 -5.42
N LYS A 114 4.57 13.06 -5.05
CA LYS A 114 5.03 14.30 -5.69
C LYS A 114 6.53 14.52 -5.52
N ALA A 115 7.09 14.17 -4.36
CA ALA A 115 8.53 14.30 -4.10
C ALA A 115 9.37 13.32 -4.94
N LEU A 116 8.85 12.12 -5.21
CA LEU A 116 9.56 11.06 -5.94
C LEU A 116 9.26 11.03 -7.44
N SER A 117 8.19 11.70 -7.88
CA SER A 117 7.84 11.89 -9.28
C SER A 117 8.19 13.31 -9.73
N PRO A 118 9.47 13.60 -10.07
CA PRO A 118 9.84 14.91 -10.59
C PRO A 118 9.01 15.22 -11.85
N PRO A 119 8.69 16.51 -12.11
CA PRO A 119 8.08 16.89 -13.36
C PRO A 119 8.95 16.38 -14.51
N ASN A 120 8.34 15.79 -15.54
CA ASN A 120 9.06 15.51 -16.78
C ASN A 120 9.79 16.80 -17.17
N PRO A 121 11.11 16.78 -17.42
CA PRO A 121 11.75 17.95 -18.01
C PRO A 121 10.96 18.32 -19.26
N PRO A 122 10.66 19.61 -19.49
CA PRO A 122 9.99 20.01 -20.71
C PRO A 122 10.77 19.40 -21.87
N LEU A 123 10.09 18.56 -22.64
CA LEU A 123 10.58 18.10 -23.93
C LEU A 123 10.64 19.35 -24.80
N PHE A 124 11.77 20.04 -24.78
CA PHE A 124 12.12 20.98 -25.83
C PHE A 124 12.30 20.14 -27.10
N ILE A 125 11.26 20.11 -27.94
CA ILE A 125 11.32 19.71 -29.35
C ILE A 125 11.32 20.99 -30.17
#